data_AF-A0A7L5A3J5-F1
#
_entry.id   AF-A0A7L5A3J5-F1
#
_cell.length_a   1.000
_cell.length_b   1.000
_cell.length_c   1.000
_cell.angle_alpha   90.00
_cell.angle_beta   90.00
_cell.angle_gamma   90.00
#
_symmetry.space_group_name_H-M   'P 1'
#
loop_
_entity.id
_entity.type
_entity.pdbx_description
1 polymer ?
#
loop_
_entity_poly.entity_id
_entity_poly.type
_entity_poly.pdbx_seq_one_letter_code
_entity_poly.pdbx_strand_id
1 'polypeptide(L)'
;MRFHAWATVAVVALGLWLPLSRHDWAVLALAIGAVWTAEMLNTALETLVNLVSPDYHPLAGRVKDIAAGAVLLMGIAAAAVGLLILGPPLWAAVQQWW
;
A
#
# COMPACT_ATOMS: atom_id res chain seq x y z
N MET A 1 8.78 -4.05 0.23
CA MET A 1 8.40 -4.53 1.58
C MET A 1 8.71 -3.55 2.74
N ARG A 2 9.97 -3.13 2.98
CA ARG A 2 10.30 -2.27 4.15
C ARG A 2 9.55 -0.93 4.16
N PHE A 3 9.38 -0.30 3.01
CA PHE A 3 8.62 0.95 2.88
C PHE A 3 7.14 0.77 3.22
N HIS A 4 6.47 -0.23 2.63
CA HIS A 4 5.06 -0.54 2.91
C HIS A 4 4.80 -0.84 4.40
N ALA A 5 5.74 -1.50 5.08
CA ALA A 5 5.68 -1.73 6.53
C ALA A 5 5.74 -0.43 7.33
N TRP A 6 6.73 0.44 7.05
CA TRP A 6 6.83 1.72 7.74
C TRP A 6 5.62 2.62 7.47
N ALA A 7 5.13 2.65 6.23
CA ALA A 7 3.92 3.40 5.87
C ALA A 7 2.70 2.87 6.64
N THR A 8 2.55 1.55 6.75
CA THR A 8 1.47 0.92 7.53
C THR A 8 1.53 1.36 9.00
N VAL A 9 2.70 1.28 9.63
CA VAL A 9 2.87 1.70 11.03
C VAL A 9 2.53 3.19 11.21
N ALA A 10 2.99 4.05 10.31
CA ALA A 10 2.71 5.48 10.35
C ALA A 10 1.20 5.77 10.22
N VAL A 11 0.52 5.15 9.26
CA VAL A 11 -0.93 5.30 9.03
C VAL A 11 -1.74 4.84 10.25
N VAL A 12 -1.38 3.71 10.85
CA VAL A 12 -2.06 3.19 12.04
C VAL A 12 -1.81 4.10 13.24
N ALA A 13 -0.57 4.55 13.46
CA ALA A 13 -0.26 5.47 14.56
C ALA A 13 -1.02 6.81 14.44
N LEU A 14 -1.06 7.38 13.23
CA LEU A 14 -1.84 8.58 12.93
C LEU A 14 -3.35 8.35 13.12
N GLY A 15 -3.87 7.22 12.65
CA GLY A 15 -5.28 6.89 12.80
C GLY A 15 -5.71 6.69 14.25
N LEU A 16 -4.82 6.17 15.11
CA LEU A 16 -5.08 6.03 16.55
C LEU A 16 -5.04 7.37 17.29
N TRP A 17 -4.23 8.32 16.80
CA TRP A 17 -4.15 9.67 17.36
C TRP A 17 -5.33 10.58 16.93
N LEU A 18 -5.86 10.37 15.73
CA LEU A 18 -6.95 11.14 15.17
C LEU A 18 -8.32 10.54 15.54
N PRO A 19 -9.38 11.37 15.70
CA PRO A 19 -10.72 10.89 16.00
C PRO A 19 -11.42 10.31 14.76
N LEU A 20 -10.97 9.13 14.32
CA LEU A 20 -11.53 8.44 13.15
C LEU A 20 -12.77 7.60 13.49
N SER A 21 -13.72 7.52 12.55
CA SER A 21 -14.89 6.66 12.69
C SER A 21 -14.56 5.19 12.42
N ARG A 22 -15.46 4.27 12.80
CA ARG A 22 -15.32 2.84 12.48
C ARG A 22 -15.28 2.56 10.98
N HIS A 23 -15.97 3.38 10.18
CA HIS A 23 -15.99 3.25 8.72
C HIS A 23 -14.64 3.64 8.13
N ASP A 24 -14.03 4.73 8.63
CA ASP A 24 -12.69 5.16 8.22
C ASP A 24 -11.64 4.09 8.49
N TRP A 25 -11.69 3.48 9.68
CA TRP A 25 -10.83 2.35 10.03
C TRP A 25 -11.03 1.14 9.13
N ALA A 26 -12.27 0.80 8.78
CA ALA A 26 -12.55 -0.30 7.87
C ALA A 26 -11.93 -0.05 6.48
N VAL A 27 -12.07 1.17 5.96
CA VAL A 27 -11.49 1.54 4.65
C VAL A 27 -9.96 1.56 4.69
N LEU A 28 -9.36 2.11 5.75
CA LEU A 28 -7.90 2.09 5.94
C LEU A 28 -7.36 0.64 6.05
N ALA A 29 -8.05 -0.22 6.79
CA ALA A 29 -7.67 -1.63 6.92
C ALA A 29 -7.72 -2.36 5.56
N LEU A 30 -8.76 -2.10 4.76
CA LEU A 30 -8.87 -2.65 3.41
C LEU A 30 -7.77 -2.12 2.48
N ALA A 31 -7.47 -0.81 2.53
CA ALA A 31 -6.40 -0.21 1.72
C ALA A 31 -5.02 -0.79 2.07
N ILE A 32 -4.71 -0.92 3.36
CA ILE A 32 -3.48 -1.55 3.85
C ILE A 32 -3.43 -3.01 3.40
N GLY A 33 -4.50 -3.77 3.62
CA GLY A 33 -4.58 -5.17 3.22
C GLY A 33 -4.40 -5.37 1.72
N ALA A 34 -4.95 -4.48 0.89
CA ALA A 34 -4.82 -4.54 -0.56
C ALA A 34 -3.37 -4.31 -1.03
N VAL A 35 -2.65 -3.35 -0.44
CA VAL A 35 -1.21 -3.12 -0.74
C VAL A 35 -0.37 -4.34 -0.40
N TRP A 36 -0.57 -4.90 0.79
CA TRP A 36 0.16 -6.11 1.21
C TRP A 36 -0.17 -7.32 0.33
N THR A 37 -1.44 -7.47 -0.05
CA THR A 37 -1.87 -8.53 -0.98
C THR A 37 -1.20 -8.37 -2.34
N ALA A 38 -1.17 -7.15 -2.89
CA ALA A 38 -0.51 -6.86 -4.16
C ALA A 38 1.00 -7.18 -4.10
N GLU A 39 1.69 -6.79 -3.03
CA GLU A 39 3.11 -7.09 -2.84
C GLU A 39 3.37 -8.61 -2.77
N MET A 40 2.56 -9.36 -2.01
CA MET A 40 2.67 -10.81 -1.91
C MET A 40 2.43 -11.49 -3.25
N LEU A 41 1.44 -11.02 -4.03
CA LEU A 41 1.18 -11.51 -5.38
C LEU A 41 2.35 -11.21 -6.33
N ASN A 42 2.98 -10.03 -6.22
CA ASN A 42 4.19 -9.71 -6.99
C ASN A 42 5.32 -10.69 -6.69
N THR A 43 5.62 -10.95 -5.42
CA THR A 43 6.65 -11.94 -5.03
C THR A 43 6.29 -13.36 -5.47
N ALA A 44 5.02 -13.75 -5.40
CA ALA A 44 4.56 -15.05 -5.90
C ALA A 44 4.74 -15.19 -7.41
N LEU A 45 4.41 -14.14 -8.19
CA LEU A 45 4.62 -14.10 -9.63
C LEU A 45 6.11 -14.10 -9.99
N GLU A 46 6.95 -13.33 -9.30
CA GLU A 46 8.39 -13.36 -9.49
C GLU A 46 8.96 -14.77 -9.24
N THR A 47 8.50 -15.44 -8.19
CA THR A 47 8.90 -16.81 -7.85
C THR A 47 8.45 -17.80 -8.91
N LEU A 48 7.21 -17.71 -9.38
CA LEU A 48 6.69 -18.54 -10.47
C LEU A 48 7.48 -18.34 -11.76
N VAL A 49 7.78 -17.09 -12.13
CA VAL A 49 8.57 -16.77 -13.32
C VAL A 49 9.98 -17.34 -13.21
N ASN A 50 10.63 -17.24 -12.05
CA ASN A 50 11.95 -17.82 -11.81
C ASN A 50 11.93 -19.35 -11.86
N LEU A 51 10.82 -19.98 -11.46
CA LEU A 51 10.64 -21.43 -11.54
C LEU A 51 10.46 -21.92 -12.99
N VAL A 52 9.66 -21.21 -13.79
CA VAL A 52 9.29 -21.61 -15.16
C VAL A 52 10.32 -21.16 -16.21
N SER A 53 11.02 -20.05 -15.96
CA SER A 53 12.04 -19.48 -16.85
C SER A 53 13.29 -19.09 -16.04
N PRO A 54 14.15 -20.07 -15.69
CA PRO A 54 15.36 -19.81 -14.91
C PRO A 54 16.40 -18.97 -15.66
N ASP A 55 16.45 -19.09 -16.99
CA ASP A 55 17.25 -18.24 -17.86
C ASP A 55 16.50 -16.95 -18.22
N TYR A 56 17.26 -15.90 -18.58
CA TYR A 56 16.67 -14.63 -18.99
C TYR A 56 15.81 -14.80 -20.24
N HIS A 57 14.53 -14.48 -20.11
CA HIS A 57 13.58 -14.43 -21.22
C HIS A 57 12.90 -13.06 -21.29
N PRO A 58 12.85 -12.38 -22.44
CA PRO A 58 12.25 -11.03 -22.55
C PRO A 58 10.80 -10.95 -22.04
N LEU A 59 10.00 -12.01 -22.23
CA LEU A 59 8.64 -12.08 -21.68
C LEU A 59 8.63 -12.22 -20.16
N ALA A 60 9.57 -12.94 -19.57
CA ALA A 60 9.70 -13.08 -18.11
C ALA A 60 10.01 -11.72 -17.46
N GLY A 61 10.85 -10.90 -18.11
CA GLY A 61 11.08 -9.50 -17.70
C GLY A 61 9.79 -8.69 -17.71
N ARG A 62 9.03 -8.72 -18.83
CA ARG A 62 7.77 -7.98 -18.96
C ARG A 62 6.73 -8.37 -17.89
N VAL A 63 6.64 -9.66 -17.54
CA VAL A 63 5.72 -10.11 -16.47
C VAL A 63 6.10 -9.50 -15.12
N LYS A 64 7.40 -9.47 -14.79
CA LYS A 64 7.90 -8.86 -13.55
C LYS A 64 7.62 -7.35 -13.53
N ASP A 65 7.84 -6.65 -14.64
CA ASP A 65 7.57 -5.21 -14.74
C ASP A 65 6.08 -4.89 -14.55
N ILE A 66 5.19 -5.70 -15.13
CA ILE A 66 3.74 -5.54 -14.97
C ILE A 66 3.32 -5.80 -13.51
N ALA A 67 3.87 -6.83 -12.88
CA ALA A 67 3.57 -7.16 -11.49
C ALA A 67 4.02 -6.04 -10.53
N ALA A 68 5.22 -5.49 -10.73
CA ALA A 68 5.71 -4.34 -9.98
C ALA A 68 4.87 -3.09 -10.24
N GLY A 69 4.43 -2.87 -11.48
CA GLY A 69 3.52 -1.78 -11.84
C GLY A 69 2.15 -1.89 -11.14
N ALA A 70 1.62 -3.10 -10.97
CA ALA A 70 0.37 -3.32 -10.24
C ALA A 70 0.50 -2.96 -8.75
N VAL A 71 1.63 -3.30 -8.12
CA VAL A 71 1.94 -2.89 -6.74
C VAL A 71 2.01 -1.37 -6.61
N LEU A 72 2.69 -0.70 -7.55
CA LEU A 72 2.79 0.76 -7.56
C LEU A 72 1.41 1.42 -7.65
N LEU A 73 0.56 0.95 -8.56
CA LEU A 73 -0.80 1.48 -8.72
C LEU A 73 -1.62 1.30 -7.44
N MET A 74 -1.51 0.13 -6.80
CA MET A 74 -2.18 -0.13 -5.52
C MET A 74 -1.66 0.78 -4.40
N GLY A 75 -0.36 1.03 -4.36
CA GLY A 75 0.26 1.97 -3.43
C GLY A 75 -0.24 3.40 -3.59
N ILE A 76 -0.37 3.89 -4.84
CA ILE A 76 -0.92 5.22 -5.14
C ILE A 76 -2.38 5.30 -4.70
N ALA A 77 -3.19 4.28 -5.00
CA ALA A 77 -4.59 4.24 -4.58
C ALA A 77 -4.73 4.26 -3.05
N ALA A 78 -3.93 3.47 -2.34
CA ALA A 78 -3.91 3.46 -0.88
C ALA A 78 -3.46 4.80 -0.29
N ALA A 79 -2.47 5.47 -0.90
CA ALA A 79 -2.04 6.81 -0.49
C ALA A 79 -3.16 7.85 -0.66
N ALA A 80 -3.90 7.80 -1.77
CA ALA A 80 -5.05 8.67 -2.00
C ALA A 80 -6.14 8.44 -0.95
N VAL A 81 -6.49 7.18 -0.65
CA VAL A 81 -7.44 6.83 0.41
C VAL A 81 -6.97 7.35 1.77
N GLY A 82 -5.70 7.13 2.10
CA GLY A 82 -5.08 7.63 3.34
C GLY A 82 -5.18 9.15 3.47
N LEU A 83 -4.91 9.90 2.40
CA LEU A 83 -5.04 11.37 2.39
C LEU A 83 -6.49 11.83 2.56
N LEU A 84 -7.46 11.16 1.95
CA LEU A 84 -8.87 11.53 2.07
C LEU A 84 -9.40 11.30 3.50
N ILE A 85 -8.95 10.23 4.16
CA ILE A 85 -9.41 9.88 5.51
C ILE A 85 -8.63 10.64 6.59
N LEU A 86 -7.30 10.66 6.50
CA LEU A 86 -6.44 11.24 7.53
C LEU A 86 -6.22 12.74 7.32
N GLY A 87 -6.28 13.25 6.09
CA GLY A 87 -5.94 14.63 5.75
C GLY A 87 -6.79 15.68 6.47
N PRO A 88 -8.14 15.63 6.36
CA PRO A 88 -9.00 16.60 7.06
C PRO A 88 -8.83 16.62 8.58
N PRO A 89 -8.87 15.47 9.30
CA PRO A 89 -8.68 15.48 10.75
C PRO A 89 -7.26 15.87 11.16
N LEU A 90 -6.23 15.53 10.37
CA LEU A 90 -4.85 15.96 10.61
C LEU A 90 -4.71 17.47 10.47
N TRP A 91 -5.30 18.06 9.45
CA TRP A 91 -5.28 19.52 9.24
C TRP A 91 -5.98 20.26 10.38
N ALA A 92 -7.15 19.76 10.80
CA ALA A 92 -7.89 20.31 11.93
C ALA A 92 -7.09 20.20 13.24
N ALA A 93 -6.42 19.06 13.47
CA ALA A 93 -5.56 18.87 14.63
C ALA A 93 -4.39 19.87 14.63
N VAL A 94 -3.71 20.07 13.50
CA VAL A 94 -2.59 21.03 13.41
C VAL A 94 -3.03 22.47 13.69
N GLN A 95 -4.19 22.89 13.19
CA GLN A 95 -4.70 24.25 13.43
C GLN A 95 -5.02 24.54 14.91
N GLN A 96 -5.38 23.52 15.70
CA GLN A 96 -5.67 23.73 17.12
C GLN A 96 -4.41 23.96 17.97
N TRP A 97 -3.24 23.60 17.45
CA TRP A 97 -1.96 23.70 18.15
C TRP A 97 -1.19 24.98 17.82
N TRP A 98 -1.70 25.80 16.89
CA TRP A 98 -1.11 27.07 16.44
C TRP A 98 -2.04 28.23 16.77
#